data_AF-A0A2A4SQQ2-F1
#
_entry.id   AF-A0A2A4SQQ2-F1
#
_cell.length_a   1.000
_cell.length_b   1.000
_cell.length_c   1.000
_cell.angle_alpha   90.00
_cell.angle_beta   90.00
_cell.angle_gamma   90.00
#
_symmetry.space_group_name_H-M   'P 1'
#
loop_
_entity.id
_entity.type
_entity.pdbx_description
1 polymer ?
#
loop_
_entity_poly.entity_id
_entity_poly.type
_entity_poly.pdbx_seq_one_letter_code
_entity_poly.pdbx_strand_id
1 'polypeptide(L)' 'MAWQELFAAIALVLVLEGIIPFLSPVSLRKTYQRLVEMNDQTIRISGLVSMIAGVLLLTLVR' A
#
# COMPACT_ATOMS: atom_id res chain seq x y z
N MET A 1 -5.58 13.41 -20.91
CA MET A 1 -5.87 13.84 -19.53
C MET A 1 -5.84 12.66 -18.55
N ALA A 2 -6.72 11.65 -18.64
CA ALA A 2 -6.74 10.50 -17.72
C ALA A 2 -5.40 9.71 -17.62
N TRP A 3 -4.65 9.62 -18.72
CA TRP A 3 -3.37 8.90 -18.77
C TRP A 3 -2.27 9.57 -17.94
N GLN A 4 -2.29 10.91 -17.82
CA GLN A 4 -1.33 11.65 -16.99
C GLN A 4 -1.65 11.46 -15.50
N GLU A 5 -2.94 11.45 -15.12
CA GLU A 5 -3.36 11.17 -13.75
C GLU A 5 -2.96 9.75 -13.32
N LEU A 6 -3.13 8.77 -14.22
CA LEU A 6 -2.71 7.39 -13.97
C LEU A 6 -1.19 7.30 -13.72
N PHE A 7 -0.38 7.91 -14.60
CA PHE A 7 1.08 7.92 -14.40
C PHE A 7 1.50 8.67 -13.14
N ALA A 8 0.83 9.76 -12.80
CA ALA A 8 1.09 10.48 -11.56
C ALA A 8 0.75 9.63 -10.32
N ALA A 9 -0.39 8.93 -10.32
CA ALA A 9 -0.76 8.03 -9.23
C ALA A 9 0.26 6.89 -9.07
N ILE A 10 0.69 6.28 -10.18
CA ILE A 10 1.72 5.22 -10.16
C ILE A 10 3.06 5.78 -9.64
N ALA A 11 3.47 6.96 -10.10
CA ALA A 11 4.70 7.60 -9.64
C ALA A 11 4.67 7.87 -8.13
N LEU A 12 3.54 8.35 -7.59
CA LEU A 12 3.37 8.56 -6.16
C LEU A 12 3.46 7.26 -5.37
N VAL A 13 2.82 6.17 -5.85
CA VAL A 13 2.93 4.85 -5.22
C VAL A 13 4.38 4.38 -5.18
N LEU A 14 5.14 4.53 -6.28
CA LEU A 14 6.56 4.14 -6.33
C LEU A 14 7.43 4.96 -5.37
N VAL A 15 7.18 6.27 -5.27
CA VAL A 15 7.89 7.13 -4.31
C VAL A 15 7.59 6.70 -2.89
N LEU A 16 6.31 6.49 -2.54
CA LEU A 16 5.90 6.09 -1.20
C LEU A 16 6.44 4.70 -0.81
N GLU A 17 6.33 3.72 -1.70
CA GLU A 17 6.91 2.37 -1.51
C GLU A 17 8.44 2.43 -1.39
N GLY A 18 9.11 3.38 -2.05
CA GLY A 18 10.56 3.55 -1.98
C GLY A 18 11.08 4.23 -0.71
N ILE A 19 10.26 5.05 -0.03
CA ILE A 19 10.69 5.81 1.16
C ILE A 19 11.09 4.88 2.31
N ILE A 20 10.26 3.89 2.63
CA ILE A 20 10.51 2.94 3.74
C ILE A 20 11.79 2.10 3.54
N PRO A 21 12.03 1.43 2.40
CA PRO A 21 13.25 0.68 2.16
C PRO A 21 14.49 1.57 2.15
N PHE A 22 14.38 2.83 1.69
CA PHE A 22 15.50 3.77 1.66
C PHE A 22 15.87 4.28 3.06
N LEU A 23 14.87 4.67 3.87
CA LEU A 23 15.10 5.20 5.22
C LEU A 23 15.45 4.13 6.24
N SER A 24 14.75 2.99 6.23
CA SER A 24 14.98 1.91 7.19
C SER A 24 14.72 0.53 6.59
N PRO A 25 15.72 -0.06 5.91
CA PRO A 25 15.60 -1.43 5.37
C PRO A 25 15.42 -2.47 6.49
N VAL A 26 15.87 -2.18 7.71
CA VAL A 26 15.71 -3.08 8.87
C VAL A 26 14.25 -3.11 9.34
N SER A 27 13.59 -1.95 9.41
CA SER A 27 12.16 -1.91 9.76
C SER A 27 11.31 -2.66 8.73
N LEU A 28 11.61 -2.49 7.44
CA LEU A 28 10.90 -3.18 6.36
C LEU A 28 11.02 -4.70 6.49
N ARG A 29 12.24 -5.22 6.69
CA ARG A 29 12.47 -6.66 6.87
C ARG A 29 11.70 -7.23 8.07
N LYS A 30 11.67 -6.52 9.20
CA LYS A 30 10.90 -6.93 10.39
C LYS A 30 9.40 -6.98 10.12
N THR A 31 8.86 -6.01 9.38
CA THR A 31 7.45 -6.00 8.98
C THR A 31 7.14 -7.19 8.07
N TYR A 32 7.98 -7.48 7.09
CA TYR A 32 7.79 -8.65 6.22
C TYR A 32 7.89 -9.97 6.98
N GLN A 33 8.82 -10.11 7.93
CA GLN A 33 8.90 -11.31 8.77
C GLN A 33 7.61 -11.55 9.55
N ARG A 34 7.05 -10.49 10.15
CA ARG A 34 5.75 -10.57 10.84
C ARG A 34 4.61 -10.94 9.89
N LEU A 35 4.61 -10.40 8.67
CA LEU A 35 3.60 -10.73 7.66
C LEU A 35 3.66 -12.21 7.26
N VAL A 36 4.86 -12.80 7.13
CA VAL A 36 5.02 -14.23 6.81
C VAL A 36 4.55 -15.13 7.96
N GLU A 37 4.65 -14.68 9.21
CA GLU A 37 4.15 -15.41 10.37
C GLU A 37 2.62 -15.29 10.55
N MET A 38 1.96 -14.35 9.86
CA MET A 38 0.51 -14.17 9.93
C MET A 38 -0.21 -15.19 9.05
N ASN A 39 -1.37 -15.67 9.52
CA ASN A 39 -2.23 -16.56 8.75
C ASN A 39 -2.76 -15.87 7.48
N ASP A 40 -2.81 -16.60 6.36
CA ASP A 40 -3.23 -16.09 5.05
C ASP A 40 -4.61 -15.41 5.10
N GLN A 41 -5.53 -15.93 5.91
CA GLN A 41 -6.86 -15.35 6.08
C GLN A 41 -6.80 -13.93 6.66
N THR A 42 -5.91 -13.69 7.62
CA THR A 42 -5.74 -12.37 8.24
C THR A 42 -5.16 -11.36 7.24
N ILE A 43 -4.19 -11.79 6.44
CA ILE A 43 -3.59 -10.95 5.38
C ILE A 43 -4.64 -10.59 4.32
N ARG A 44 -5.49 -11.55 3.94
CA ARG A 44 -6.59 -11.31 2.98
C ARG A 44 -7.63 -10.34 3.52
N ILE A 45 -8.02 -10.48 4.79
CA ILE A 45 -9.00 -9.58 5.42
C ILE A 45 -8.43 -8.17 5.58
N SER A 46 -7.18 -8.02 6.01
CA SER A 46 -6.56 -6.69 6.11
C SER A 46 -6.45 -6.02 4.75
N GLY A 47 -6.11 -6.78 3.70
CA GLY A 47 -6.14 -6.32 2.32
C GLY A 47 -7.54 -5.88 1.87
N LEU A 48 -8.58 -6.67 2.18
CA LEU A 48 -9.97 -6.33 1.85
C LEU A 48 -10.43 -5.04 2.53
N VAL A 49 -10.13 -4.89 3.82
CA VAL A 49 -10.46 -3.67 4.58
C VAL A 49 -9.75 -2.45 3.98
N SER A 50 -8.46 -2.59 3.61
CA SER A 50 -7.69 -1.54 2.95
C SER A 50 -8.28 -1.14 1.59
N MET A 51 -8.68 -2.13 0.77
CA MET A 51 -9.33 -1.86 -0.51
C MET A 51 -10.66 -1.12 -0.35
N ILE A 52 -11.51 -1.55 0.59
CA ILE A 52 -12.78 -0.88 0.88
C ILE A 52 -12.55 0.55 1.35
N ALA A 53 -11.62 0.77 2.28
CA ALA A 53 -11.26 2.10 2.74
C ALA A 53 -10.75 2.99 1.59
N GLY A 54 -9.93 2.45 0.69
CA GLY A 54 -9.45 3.15 -0.50
C GLY A 54 -10.57 3.57 -1.45
N VAL A 55 -11.54 2.70 -1.71
CA VAL A 55 -12.72 3.02 -2.53
C VAL A 55 -13.56 4.10 -1.85
N LEU A 56 -13.82 3.98 -0.54
CA LEU A 56 -14.59 4.98 0.22
C LEU A 56 -13.92 6.35 0.18
N LEU A 57 -12.60 6.41 0.41
CA LEU A 57 -11.84 7.65 0.30
C LEU A 57 -11.88 8.24 -1.10
N LEU A 58 -11.75 7.41 -2.14
CA LEU A 58 -11.84 7.86 -3.53
C LEU A 58 -13.21 8.49 -3.83
N THR A 59 -14.30 7.88 -3.33
CA THR A 59 -15.67 8.41 -3.48
C THR A 59 -16.01 9.62 -2.61
N LEU A 60 -15.20 9.91 -1.58
CA LEU A 60 -15.38 11.11 -0.76
C LEU A 60 -14.59 12.30 -1.32
N VAL A 61 -13.42 12.03 -1.92
CA VAL A 61 -12.53 13.05 -2.48
C VAL A 61 -12.90 13.40 -3.92
N ARG A 62 -13.53 12.48 -4.66
CA ARG A 62 -14.08 12.71 -6.00
C ARG A 62 -15.59 12.57 -5.99
#